data_AF-A0A0L0RZN0-F1
#
_entry.id   AF-A0A0L0RZN0-F1
#
_cell.length_a   1.000
_cell.length_b   1.000
_cell.length_c   1.000
_cell.angle_alpha   90.00
_cell.angle_beta   90.00
_cell.angle_gamma   90.00
#
_symmetry.space_group_name_H-M   'P 1'
#
loop_
_entity.id
_entity.type
_entity.pdbx_description
1 polymer ?
#
loop_
_entity_poly.entity_id
_entity_poly.type
_entity_poly.pdbx_seq_one_letter_code
_entity_poly.pdbx_strand_id
1 'polypeptide(L)'
;MGQPLTKYANTNFIADDALRNTNYKRVLVVGEDHVVPYDQHRRTLLIRQQASWSGGDHEVIDANTQQAVYRTSGRVFSTKQVELVDANTGVPVVTVRSKGFNFIICRPSSEGGDVLVNVNGRRHLTHYTLEGTFVCDTARNLPPLIVKAGFVDMYFFLGRPSDNGVLIGRMDAERNLTSKDTMSLAVVPGVDAALLVAICILADIVRRADEATN
;
A
#
# COMPACT_ATOMS: atom_id res chain seq x y z
N MET A 1 7.59 -26.98 -5.86
CA MET A 1 6.99 -26.23 -6.99
C MET A 1 7.18 -24.75 -6.69
N GLY A 2 7.85 -24.00 -7.56
CA GLY A 2 8.14 -22.58 -7.32
C GLY A 2 6.85 -21.75 -7.34
N GLN A 3 6.67 -20.88 -6.35
CA GLN A 3 5.52 -19.97 -6.30
C GLN A 3 5.68 -18.91 -7.41
N PRO A 4 4.59 -18.55 -8.12
CA PRO A 4 4.68 -17.64 -9.25
C PRO A 4 4.97 -16.22 -8.77
N LEU A 5 6.14 -15.70 -9.14
CA LEU A 5 6.49 -14.29 -9.02
C LEU A 5 5.78 -13.50 -10.13
N THR A 6 5.57 -12.19 -9.93
CA THR A 6 5.14 -11.36 -11.07
C THR A 6 6.22 -11.32 -12.15
N LYS A 7 5.84 -11.03 -13.40
CA LYS A 7 6.83 -10.80 -14.49
C LYS A 7 7.80 -9.64 -14.20
N TYR A 8 7.50 -8.84 -13.18
CA TYR A 8 8.31 -7.72 -12.73
C TYR A 8 9.33 -8.13 -11.66
N ALA A 9 9.41 -9.41 -11.28
CA ALA A 9 10.41 -9.95 -10.34
C ALA A 9 11.84 -9.50 -10.63
N ASN A 10 12.19 -9.37 -11.92
CA ASN A 10 13.52 -8.96 -12.38
C ASN A 10 13.69 -7.43 -12.48
N THR A 11 12.65 -6.65 -12.16
CA THR A 11 12.72 -5.18 -12.05
C THR A 11 13.35 -4.86 -10.70
N ASN A 12 14.66 -5.08 -10.62
CA ASN A 12 15.39 -5.15 -9.35
C ASN A 12 15.65 -3.80 -8.68
N PHE A 13 15.35 -2.67 -9.34
CA PHE A 13 15.78 -1.38 -8.83
C PHE A 13 14.65 -0.36 -8.84
N ILE A 14 14.05 -0.19 -7.65
CA ILE A 14 13.38 1.06 -7.31
C ILE A 14 14.47 2.10 -7.05
N ALA A 15 14.44 3.21 -7.79
CA ALA A 15 15.47 4.23 -7.71
C ALA A 15 15.03 5.37 -6.78
N ASP A 16 15.93 5.87 -5.93
CA ASP A 16 15.63 6.97 -5.01
C ASP A 16 15.28 8.28 -5.76
N ASP A 17 15.66 8.38 -7.03
CA ASP A 17 15.38 9.49 -7.93
C ASP A 17 14.25 9.21 -8.93
N ALA A 18 13.43 8.17 -8.70
CA ALA A 18 12.40 7.72 -9.65
C ALA A 18 11.47 8.85 -10.14
N LEU A 19 11.13 9.82 -9.29
CA LEU A 19 10.31 10.97 -9.66
C LEU A 19 11.11 12.15 -10.25
N ARG A 20 12.44 12.25 -10.00
CA ARG A 20 13.25 13.42 -10.36
C ARG A 20 13.33 13.66 -11.87
N ASN A 21 13.30 12.59 -12.66
CA ASN A 21 13.37 12.67 -14.13
C ASN A 21 11.97 12.68 -14.79
N THR A 22 10.94 13.02 -14.01
CA THR A 22 9.54 13.03 -14.47
C THR A 22 8.94 14.41 -14.28
N ASN A 23 7.81 14.67 -14.94
CA ASN A 23 7.05 15.91 -14.72
C ASN A 23 6.25 15.88 -13.39
N TYR A 24 6.33 14.78 -12.62
CA TYR A 24 5.57 14.59 -11.39
C TYR A 24 6.40 15.08 -10.20
N LYS A 25 5.96 16.20 -9.61
CA LYS A 25 6.66 16.82 -8.47
C LYS A 25 6.53 16.06 -7.15
N ARG A 26 5.46 15.27 -6.99
CA ARG A 26 5.15 14.42 -5.82
C ARG A 26 3.83 13.69 -6.02
N VAL A 27 3.65 12.59 -5.30
CA VAL A 27 2.37 11.90 -5.12
C VAL A 27 1.87 12.22 -3.70
N LEU A 28 1.07 13.28 -3.56
CA LEU A 28 0.52 13.74 -2.29
C LEU A 28 -0.98 13.43 -2.24
N VAL A 29 -1.39 12.53 -1.35
CA VAL A 29 -2.77 12.02 -1.33
C VAL A 29 -3.42 12.15 0.05
N VAL A 30 -2.73 11.70 1.09
CA VAL A 30 -3.19 11.71 2.48
C VAL A 30 -2.79 13.01 3.15
N GLY A 31 -1.49 13.32 3.16
CA GLY A 31 -0.96 14.50 3.82
C GLY A 31 0.55 14.64 3.66
N GLU A 32 1.06 15.87 3.82
CA GLU A 32 2.48 16.18 3.63
C GLU A 32 3.38 15.39 4.58
N ASP A 33 2.93 15.19 5.82
CA ASP A 33 3.67 14.46 6.86
C ASP A 33 3.89 12.97 6.54
N HIS A 34 3.13 12.44 5.59
CA HIS A 34 3.22 11.05 5.14
C HIS A 34 4.07 10.89 3.87
N VAL A 35 4.50 11.98 3.24
CA VAL A 35 5.35 11.96 2.05
C VAL A 35 6.80 11.70 2.46
N VAL A 36 7.47 10.76 1.79
CA VAL A 36 8.90 10.53 1.99
C VAL A 36 9.69 11.78 1.52
N PRO A 37 10.49 12.43 2.38
CA PRO A 37 11.20 13.66 2.00
C PRO A 37 12.24 13.45 0.89
N TYR A 38 12.42 14.46 0.01
CA TYR A 38 13.35 14.41 -1.13
C TYR A 38 14.84 14.43 -0.77
N ASP A 39 15.15 14.88 0.45
CA ASP A 39 16.48 14.90 1.05
C ASP A 39 16.83 13.58 1.75
N GLN A 40 15.89 12.63 1.82
CA GLN A 40 16.10 11.29 2.36
C GLN A 40 16.20 10.25 1.23
N HIS A 41 16.84 9.12 1.54
CA HIS A 41 16.73 7.92 0.71
C HIS A 41 15.30 7.36 0.77
N ARG A 42 14.98 6.39 -0.11
CA ARG A 42 13.72 5.66 -0.02
C ARG A 42 13.47 5.16 1.41
N ARG A 43 12.22 5.23 1.84
CA ARG A 43 11.80 4.73 3.14
C ARG A 43 11.42 3.26 3.03
N THR A 44 11.95 2.43 3.92
CA THR A 44 11.57 1.02 4.02
C THR A 44 10.69 0.83 5.25
N LEU A 45 9.50 0.28 5.04
CA LEU A 45 8.49 0.04 6.06
C LEU A 45 8.25 -1.47 6.18
N LEU A 46 8.36 -1.98 7.40
CA LEU A 46 8.06 -3.37 7.74
C LEU A 46 6.62 -3.45 8.25
N ILE A 47 5.75 -4.08 7.48
CA ILE A 47 4.37 -4.35 7.83
C ILE A 47 4.31 -5.75 8.44
N ARG A 48 4.07 -5.81 9.74
CA ARG A 48 4.02 -7.05 10.52
C ARG A 48 2.61 -7.29 11.02
N GLN A 49 2.15 -8.52 10.91
CA GLN A 49 0.89 -8.90 11.52
C GLN A 49 1.07 -9.08 13.03
N GLN A 50 0.19 -8.48 13.82
CA GLN A 50 0.08 -8.76 15.24
C GLN A 50 -0.94 -9.87 15.49
N ALA A 51 -0.63 -10.74 16.46
CA ALA A 51 -1.55 -11.77 16.91
C ALA A 51 -2.53 -11.11 17.88
N SER A 52 -3.61 -10.54 17.36
CA SER A 52 -4.73 -10.08 18.20
C SER A 52 -5.84 -11.11 18.18
N TRP A 53 -6.63 -11.18 19.25
CA TRP A 53 -7.75 -12.11 19.39
C TRP A 53 -8.82 -11.90 18.29
N SER A 54 -8.86 -10.72 17.66
CA SER A 54 -9.70 -10.43 16.49
C SER A 54 -9.02 -10.64 15.13
N GLY A 55 -7.75 -11.03 15.09
CA GLY A 55 -7.13 -11.61 13.90
C GLY A 55 -6.86 -10.68 12.71
N GLY A 56 -6.62 -9.38 12.91
CA GLY A 56 -6.46 -8.46 11.78
C GLY A 56 -5.66 -7.19 11.99
N ASP A 57 -4.88 -7.09 13.06
CA ASP A 57 -4.08 -5.88 13.31
C ASP A 57 -2.69 -6.00 12.67
N HIS A 58 -2.30 -5.00 11.88
CA HIS A 58 -0.97 -4.82 11.34
C HIS A 58 -0.28 -3.66 12.05
N GLU A 59 1.00 -3.86 12.37
CA GLU A 59 1.90 -2.81 12.83
C GLU A 59 2.90 -2.51 11.72
N VAL A 60 3.13 -1.22 11.46
CA VAL A 60 4.02 -0.74 10.43
C VAL A 60 5.18 -0.03 11.10
N ILE A 61 6.38 -0.56 10.91
CA ILE A 61 7.62 -0.10 11.55
C ILE A 61 8.52 0.48 10.47
N ASP A 62 9.10 1.65 10.71
CA ASP A 62 10.16 2.18 9.86
C ASP A 62 11.44 1.38 10.10
N ALA A 63 11.99 0.78 9.04
CA ALA A 63 13.16 -0.09 9.14
C ALA A 63 14.43 0.66 9.58
N ASN A 64 14.52 1.96 9.30
CA ASN A 64 15.69 2.77 9.64
C ASN A 64 15.67 3.19 11.10
N THR A 65 14.51 3.64 11.60
CA THR A 65 14.38 4.14 12.99
C THR A 65 13.95 3.06 13.98
N GLN A 66 13.45 1.92 13.50
CA GLN A 66 12.80 0.86 14.28
C GLN A 66 11.58 1.34 15.09
N GLN A 67 11.01 2.50 14.73
CA GLN A 67 9.82 3.05 15.37
C GLN A 67 8.56 2.61 14.62
N ALA A 68 7.49 2.31 15.38
CA ALA A 68 6.17 2.14 14.81
C ALA A 68 5.69 3.50 14.26
N VAL A 69 5.30 3.53 12.99
CA VAL A 69 4.78 4.72 12.31
C VAL A 69 3.27 4.61 12.10
N TYR A 70 2.78 3.43 11.75
CA TYR A 70 1.35 3.20 11.59
C TYR A 70 0.91 1.91 12.27
N ARG A 71 -0.37 1.86 12.62
CA ARG A 71 -1.07 0.64 13.03
C ARG A 71 -2.40 0.60 12.32
N THR A 72 -2.95 -0.58 12.12
CA THR A 72 -4.37 -0.67 11.75
C THR A 72 -5.21 -0.68 13.01
N SER A 73 -6.32 0.04 12.97
CA SER A 73 -7.39 -0.02 13.97
C SER A 73 -8.66 -0.46 13.25
N GLY A 74 -9.31 -1.51 13.73
CA GLY A 74 -10.57 -1.94 13.13
C GLY A 74 -11.10 -3.21 13.74
N ARG A 75 -12.34 -3.16 14.24
CA ARG A 75 -13.13 -4.35 14.55
C ARG A 75 -13.25 -5.19 13.28
N VAL A 76 -12.50 -6.29 13.21
CA VAL A 76 -12.53 -7.35 12.19
C VAL A 76 -13.87 -8.11 12.17
N PHE A 77 -14.98 -7.48 12.55
CA PHE A 77 -16.32 -8.07 12.50
C PHE A 77 -17.01 -7.82 11.15
N SER A 78 -16.46 -6.97 10.29
CA SER A 78 -16.87 -6.86 8.88
C SER A 78 -15.65 -6.59 8.01
N THR A 79 -15.35 -7.48 7.07
CA THR A 79 -14.30 -7.39 6.03
C THR A 79 -14.39 -6.14 5.11
N LYS A 80 -15.29 -5.21 5.41
CA LYS A 80 -15.67 -4.07 4.57
C LYS A 80 -14.99 -2.76 4.92
N GLN A 81 -14.31 -2.65 6.08
CA GLN A 81 -13.63 -1.41 6.46
C GLN A 81 -12.41 -1.64 7.36
N VAL A 82 -11.32 -0.93 7.07
CA VAL A 82 -10.07 -0.91 7.84
C VAL A 82 -9.65 0.54 8.01
N GLU A 83 -9.15 0.92 9.18
CA GLU A 83 -8.57 2.24 9.42
C GLU A 83 -7.07 2.10 9.67
N LEU A 84 -6.27 2.93 9.00
CA LEU A 84 -4.86 3.12 9.31
C LEU A 84 -4.77 4.29 10.28
N VAL A 85 -4.10 4.10 11.41
CA VAL A 85 -3.88 5.12 12.43
C VAL A 85 -2.38 5.38 12.58
N ASP A 86 -2.04 6.61 12.96
CA ASP A 86 -0.69 6.96 13.38
C ASP A 86 -0.36 6.24 14.69
N ALA A 87 0.77 5.54 14.75
CA ALA A 87 1.09 4.67 15.87
C ALA A 87 1.41 5.43 17.16
N ASN A 88 1.84 6.69 17.07
CA ASN A 88 2.26 7.50 18.21
C ASN A 88 1.09 8.27 18.82
N THR A 89 0.21 8.81 17.96
CA THR A 89 -0.90 9.68 18.37
C THR A 89 -2.23 8.92 18.46
N GLY A 90 -2.34 7.76 17.78
CA GLY A 90 -3.59 7.02 17.64
C GLY A 90 -4.62 7.72 16.74
N VAL A 91 -4.24 8.82 16.08
CA VAL A 91 -5.12 9.58 15.19
C VAL A 91 -5.29 8.79 13.89
N PRO A 92 -6.54 8.63 13.40
CA PRO A 92 -6.79 8.08 12.08
C PRO A 92 -6.08 8.86 10.97
N VAL A 93 -5.43 8.12 10.07
CA VAL A 93 -4.69 8.65 8.91
C VAL A 93 -5.49 8.44 7.63
N VAL A 94 -5.97 7.22 7.40
CA VAL A 94 -6.88 6.91 6.29
C VAL A 94 -7.88 5.84 6.69
N THR A 95 -9.09 5.93 6.13
CA THR A 95 -10.06 4.86 6.18
C THR A 95 -10.13 4.19 4.81
N VAL A 96 -10.08 2.87 4.79
CA VAL A 96 -10.30 2.10 3.57
C VAL A 96 -11.57 1.29 3.68
N ARG A 97 -12.42 1.39 2.65
CA ARG A 97 -13.66 0.63 2.52
C ARG A 97 -13.56 -0.33 1.36
N SER A 98 -13.95 -1.59 1.57
CA SER A 98 -13.96 -2.63 0.53
C SER A 98 -15.39 -2.95 0.08
N LYS A 99 -15.54 -3.21 -1.22
CA LYS A 99 -16.75 -3.75 -1.84
C LYS A 99 -16.34 -4.80 -2.87
N GLY A 100 -16.12 -6.03 -2.39
CA GLY A 100 -15.54 -7.10 -3.20
C GLY A 100 -14.07 -6.79 -3.51
N PHE A 101 -13.69 -6.82 -4.79
CA PHE A 101 -12.33 -6.50 -5.26
C PHE A 101 -12.10 -4.99 -5.52
N ASN A 102 -13.09 -4.14 -5.25
CA ASN A 102 -12.96 -2.70 -5.38
C ASN A 102 -12.85 -2.06 -4.00
N PHE A 103 -12.02 -1.03 -3.89
CA PHE A 103 -11.73 -0.35 -2.64
C PHE A 103 -11.82 1.16 -2.82
N ILE A 104 -12.17 1.84 -1.74
CA ILE A 104 -12.20 3.30 -1.67
C ILE A 104 -11.34 3.69 -0.49
N ILE A 105 -10.31 4.49 -0.75
CA ILE A 105 -9.46 5.09 0.26
C ILE A 105 -9.99 6.50 0.51
N CYS A 106 -10.35 6.77 1.75
CA CYS A 106 -10.97 8.00 2.21
C CYS A 106 -10.10 8.66 3.28
N ARG A 107 -10.28 9.98 3.44
CA ARG A 107 -9.91 10.65 4.68
C ARG A 107 -10.64 10.01 5.86
N PRO A 108 -10.12 10.15 7.09
CA PRO A 108 -10.85 9.79 8.29
C PRO A 108 -12.23 10.45 8.35
N SER A 109 -13.17 9.79 9.01
CA SER A 109 -14.53 10.34 9.17
C SER A 109 -14.54 11.64 9.97
N SER A 110 -13.57 11.83 10.87
CA SER A 110 -13.34 13.08 11.61
C SER A 110 -12.93 14.26 10.71
N GLU A 111 -12.43 13.98 9.51
CA GLU A 111 -11.99 14.98 8.53
C GLU A 111 -12.94 15.08 7.32
N GLY A 112 -14.21 14.69 7.50
CA GLY A 112 -15.24 14.76 6.45
C GLY A 112 -15.38 13.49 5.61
N GLY A 113 -14.40 12.58 5.65
CA GLY A 113 -14.52 11.27 4.98
C GLY A 113 -14.42 11.33 3.45
N ASP A 114 -13.82 12.39 2.91
CA ASP A 114 -13.67 12.60 1.47
C ASP A 114 -12.92 11.46 0.80
N VAL A 115 -13.35 11.10 -0.41
CA VAL A 115 -12.68 10.07 -1.22
C VAL A 115 -11.36 10.62 -1.75
N LEU A 116 -10.27 9.93 -1.43
CA LEU A 116 -8.93 10.25 -1.90
C LEU A 116 -8.58 9.47 -3.16
N VAL A 117 -8.87 8.16 -3.16
CA VAL A 117 -8.54 7.23 -4.25
C VAL A 117 -9.63 6.18 -4.41
N ASN A 118 -10.05 5.96 -5.65
CA ASN A 118 -10.87 4.82 -6.03
C ASN A 118 -9.99 3.72 -6.61
N VAL A 119 -9.97 2.53 -6.03
CA VAL A 119 -9.12 1.42 -6.45
C VAL A 119 -10.00 0.31 -7.02
N ASN A 120 -9.81 -0.01 -8.31
CA ASN A 120 -10.50 -1.11 -8.97
C ASN A 120 -9.58 -2.32 -9.10
N GLY A 121 -9.99 -3.46 -8.57
CA GLY A 121 -9.24 -4.71 -8.62
C GLY A 121 -9.66 -5.59 -9.80
N ARG A 122 -8.66 -6.22 -10.44
CA ARG A 122 -8.85 -7.26 -11.45
C ARG A 122 -8.02 -8.48 -11.07
N ARG A 123 -8.67 -9.63 -10.99
CA ARG A 123 -8.01 -10.92 -10.76
C ARG A 123 -7.57 -11.51 -12.09
N HIS A 124 -6.32 -11.93 -12.17
CA HIS A 124 -5.80 -12.78 -13.23
C HIS A 124 -5.47 -14.16 -12.65
N LEU A 125 -5.11 -15.13 -13.52
CA LEU A 125 -4.81 -16.49 -13.10
C LEU A 125 -3.66 -16.58 -12.08
N THR A 126 -2.64 -15.73 -12.22
CA THR A 126 -1.39 -15.82 -11.45
C THR A 126 -1.08 -14.57 -10.60
N HIS A 127 -1.86 -13.51 -10.75
CA HIS A 127 -1.62 -12.23 -10.07
C HIS A 127 -2.89 -11.38 -10.05
N TYR A 128 -2.87 -10.32 -9.24
CA TYR A 128 -3.89 -9.29 -9.19
C TYR A 128 -3.35 -7.99 -9.77
N THR A 129 -4.21 -7.25 -10.46
CA THR A 129 -3.93 -5.87 -10.86
C THR A 129 -4.90 -4.95 -10.12
N LEU A 130 -4.39 -3.94 -9.44
CA LEU A 130 -5.20 -2.86 -8.89
C LEU A 130 -4.94 -1.58 -9.69
N GLU A 131 -5.99 -0.85 -10.02
CA GLU A 131 -5.92 0.44 -10.70
C GLU A 131 -6.58 1.51 -9.82
N GLY A 132 -5.77 2.40 -9.27
CA GLY A 132 -6.16 3.51 -8.41
C GLY A 132 -6.31 4.80 -9.21
N THR A 133 -7.51 5.39 -9.17
CA THR A 133 -7.79 6.72 -9.70
C THR A 133 -7.80 7.74 -8.56
N PHE A 134 -6.93 8.75 -8.64
CA PHE A 134 -6.88 9.85 -7.69
C PHE A 134 -8.09 10.77 -7.84
N VAL A 135 -8.78 11.06 -6.74
CA VAL A 135 -9.94 11.94 -6.69
C VAL A 135 -9.63 13.26 -5.99
N CYS A 136 -8.68 13.25 -5.05
CA CYS A 136 -8.26 14.44 -4.31
C CYS A 136 -7.58 15.48 -5.21
N ASP A 137 -7.80 16.77 -4.92
CA ASP A 137 -7.31 17.87 -5.75
C ASP A 137 -5.77 17.93 -5.87
N THR A 138 -5.06 17.45 -4.85
CA THR A 138 -3.58 17.41 -4.84
C THR A 138 -2.99 16.40 -5.81
N ALA A 139 -3.75 15.37 -6.20
CA ALA A 139 -3.27 14.27 -7.04
C ALA A 139 -4.16 13.95 -8.26
N ARG A 140 -5.31 14.63 -8.43
CA ARG A 140 -6.29 14.36 -9.51
C ARG A 140 -5.73 14.43 -10.94
N ASN A 141 -4.64 15.18 -11.14
CA ASN A 141 -3.98 15.33 -12.45
C ASN A 141 -2.84 14.34 -12.65
N LEU A 142 -2.54 13.50 -11.66
CA LEU A 142 -1.54 12.44 -11.80
C LEU A 142 -2.11 11.26 -12.61
N PRO A 143 -1.25 10.52 -13.33
CA PRO A 143 -1.64 9.24 -13.92
C PRO A 143 -2.19 8.28 -12.86
N PRO A 144 -2.98 7.27 -13.25
CA PRO A 144 -3.50 6.29 -12.29
C PRO A 144 -2.37 5.53 -11.60
N LEU A 145 -2.59 5.14 -10.35
CA LEU A 145 -1.73 4.22 -9.61
C LEU A 145 -2.00 2.79 -10.08
N ILE A 146 -1.05 2.14 -10.72
CA ILE A 146 -1.15 0.74 -11.12
C ILE A 146 -0.36 -0.12 -10.16
N VAL A 147 -1.05 -1.05 -9.49
CA VAL A 147 -0.43 -2.03 -8.60
C VAL A 147 -0.48 -3.40 -9.24
N LYS A 148 0.68 -4.04 -9.34
CA LYS A 148 0.82 -5.43 -9.81
C LYS A 148 1.19 -6.28 -8.62
N ALA A 149 0.23 -7.06 -8.13
CA ALA A 149 0.35 -7.85 -6.92
C ALA A 149 0.44 -9.34 -7.26
N GLY A 150 1.60 -9.94 -7.02
CA GLY A 150 1.80 -11.38 -7.02
C GLY A 150 1.64 -11.96 -5.62
N PHE A 151 2.15 -13.18 -5.43
CA PHE A 151 2.01 -13.91 -4.17
C PHE A 151 2.93 -13.36 -3.06
N VAL A 152 4.17 -13.01 -3.42
CA VAL A 152 5.21 -12.51 -2.50
C VAL A 152 5.70 -11.12 -2.87
N ASP A 153 5.13 -10.49 -3.88
CA ASP A 153 5.63 -9.22 -4.42
C ASP A 153 4.49 -8.29 -4.85
N MET A 154 4.66 -6.98 -4.62
CA MET A 154 3.81 -5.94 -5.20
C MET A 154 4.65 -4.82 -5.79
N TYR A 155 4.28 -4.37 -6.98
CA TYR A 155 4.91 -3.24 -7.67
C TYR A 155 3.90 -2.12 -7.83
N PHE A 156 4.29 -0.92 -7.39
CA PHE A 156 3.46 0.28 -7.43
C PHE A 156 4.00 1.21 -8.52
N PHE A 157 3.21 1.42 -9.55
CA PHE A 157 3.57 2.28 -10.67
C PHE A 157 2.67 3.51 -10.72
N LEU A 158 3.26 4.68 -10.92
CA LEU A 158 2.54 5.86 -11.35
C LEU A 158 2.41 5.83 -12.88
N GLY A 159 1.19 5.58 -13.37
CA GLY A 159 0.92 5.30 -14.77
C GLY A 159 1.07 3.83 -15.14
N ARG A 160 0.71 3.48 -16.37
CA ARG A 160 0.77 2.10 -16.86
C ARG A 160 2.22 1.71 -17.17
N PRO A 161 2.70 0.54 -16.73
CA PRO A 161 4.05 0.07 -17.06
C PRO A 161 4.32 -0.05 -18.56
N SER A 162 3.31 -0.33 -19.38
CA SER A 162 3.42 -0.37 -20.85
C SER A 162 3.69 1.00 -21.48
N ASP A 163 3.34 2.07 -20.76
CA ASP A 163 3.32 3.44 -21.25
C ASP A 163 4.39 4.28 -20.51
N ASN A 164 5.52 3.65 -20.14
CA ASN A 164 6.60 4.24 -19.33
C ASN A 164 6.17 4.69 -17.93
N GLY A 165 5.24 3.96 -17.30
CA GLY A 165 4.88 4.18 -15.90
C GLY A 165 6.08 4.09 -14.96
N VAL A 166 6.08 4.92 -13.93
CA VAL A 166 7.22 5.11 -13.03
C VAL A 166 7.06 4.21 -11.81
N LEU A 167 8.04 3.36 -11.50
CA LEU A 167 8.02 2.53 -10.30
C LEU A 167 8.25 3.41 -9.05
N ILE A 168 7.22 3.56 -8.22
CA ILE A 168 7.22 4.44 -7.04
C ILE A 168 7.24 3.69 -5.71
N GLY A 169 7.02 2.37 -5.76
CA GLY A 169 7.03 1.52 -4.58
C GLY A 169 7.21 0.06 -4.95
N ARG A 170 7.81 -0.70 -4.04
CA ARG A 170 7.94 -2.16 -4.16
C ARG A 170 7.73 -2.78 -2.79
N MET A 171 6.89 -3.80 -2.71
CA MET A 171 6.74 -4.62 -1.52
C MET A 171 7.20 -6.03 -1.80
N ASP A 172 8.01 -6.59 -0.91
CA ASP A 172 8.39 -7.99 -0.90
C ASP A 172 7.90 -8.63 0.41
N ALA A 173 7.24 -9.79 0.32
CA ALA A 173 6.68 -10.50 1.46
C ALA A 173 7.51 -11.74 1.78
N GLU A 174 7.99 -11.81 3.01
CA GLU A 174 8.54 -13.03 3.59
C GLU A 174 7.40 -13.79 4.27
N ARG A 175 7.00 -14.89 3.63
CA ARG A 175 5.93 -15.79 4.10
C ARG A 175 6.58 -17.04 4.66
N ASN A 176 6.43 -17.28 5.96
CA ASN A 176 6.99 -18.46 6.62
C ASN A 176 5.86 -19.28 7.23
N LEU A 177 5.94 -20.61 7.12
CA LEU A 177 4.98 -21.53 7.74
C LEU A 177 4.98 -21.48 9.29
N THR A 178 6.05 -20.93 9.89
CA THR A 178 6.30 -20.96 11.34
C THR A 178 6.44 -19.58 11.99
N SER A 179 6.55 -18.50 11.22
CA SER A 179 6.68 -17.13 11.74
C SER A 179 5.61 -16.21 11.19
N LYS A 180 5.40 -15.07 11.85
CA LYS A 180 4.47 -14.03 11.37
C LYS A 180 4.93 -13.51 10.02
N ASP A 181 4.02 -13.47 9.05
CA ASP A 181 4.25 -12.87 7.74
C ASP A 181 4.73 -11.43 7.91
N THR A 182 5.83 -11.09 7.23
CA THR A 182 6.39 -9.74 7.21
C THR A 182 6.45 -9.26 5.77
N MET A 183 5.87 -8.10 5.50
CA MET A 183 5.97 -7.42 4.22
C MET A 183 6.93 -6.25 4.37
N SER A 184 7.94 -6.17 3.50
CA SER A 184 8.89 -5.06 3.43
C SER A 184 8.50 -4.17 2.25
N LEU A 185 8.02 -2.96 2.54
CA LEU A 185 7.59 -1.97 1.54
C LEU A 185 8.65 -0.87 1.43
N ALA A 186 9.27 -0.75 0.26
CA ALA A 186 10.10 0.39 -0.12
C ALA A 186 9.25 1.46 -0.84
N VAL A 187 9.39 2.72 -0.42
CA VAL A 187 8.68 3.89 -0.96
C VAL A 187 9.69 4.95 -1.38
N VAL A 188 9.63 5.42 -2.63
CA VAL A 188 10.58 6.45 -3.12
C VAL A 188 10.30 7.82 -2.50
N PRO A 189 11.32 8.70 -2.44
CA PRO A 189 11.13 10.10 -2.11
C PRO A 189 10.07 10.80 -2.98
N GLY A 190 9.26 11.66 -2.36
CA GLY A 190 8.16 12.38 -2.98
C GLY A 190 6.85 11.62 -3.06
N VAL A 191 6.75 10.43 -2.46
CA VAL A 191 5.54 9.59 -2.49
C VAL A 191 4.95 9.44 -1.09
N ASP A 192 3.64 9.55 -1.02
CA ASP A 192 2.84 9.29 0.17
C ASP A 192 2.94 7.82 0.60
N ALA A 193 3.65 7.58 1.70
CA ALA A 193 3.87 6.24 2.22
C ALA A 193 2.60 5.64 2.85
N ALA A 194 1.74 6.46 3.45
CA ALA A 194 0.49 5.99 4.07
C ALA A 194 -0.45 5.39 3.02
N LEU A 195 -0.51 5.98 1.83
CA LEU A 195 -1.25 5.43 0.69
C LEU A 195 -0.77 4.02 0.31
N LEU A 196 0.55 3.83 0.12
CA LEU A 196 1.08 2.54 -0.32
C LEU A 196 0.95 1.46 0.78
N VAL A 197 1.12 1.85 2.04
CA VAL A 197 0.86 1.00 3.21
C VAL A 197 -0.58 0.53 3.25
N ALA A 198 -1.55 1.44 3.08
CA ALA A 198 -2.96 1.10 3.08
C ALA A 198 -3.29 0.07 2.00
N ILE A 199 -2.74 0.21 0.79
CA ILE A 199 -2.94 -0.76 -0.29
C ILE A 199 -2.31 -2.13 0.03
N CYS A 200 -1.11 -2.16 0.61
CA CYS A 200 -0.45 -3.42 1.00
C CYS A 200 -1.30 -4.20 2.01
N ILE A 201 -1.77 -3.52 3.06
CA ILE A 201 -2.61 -4.11 4.11
C ILE A 201 -3.89 -4.68 3.51
N LEU A 202 -4.56 -3.94 2.63
CA LEU A 202 -5.79 -4.41 1.99
C LEU A 202 -5.57 -5.62 1.10
N ALA A 203 -4.51 -5.59 0.29
CA ALA A 203 -4.19 -6.71 -0.59
C ALA A 203 -3.89 -7.98 0.24
N ASP A 204 -3.23 -7.83 1.41
CA ASP A 204 -3.04 -8.95 2.35
C ASP A 204 -4.36 -9.46 2.94
N ILE A 205 -5.27 -8.59 3.35
CA ILE A 205 -6.60 -8.96 3.87
C ILE A 205 -7.43 -9.70 2.81
N VAL A 206 -7.50 -9.17 1.60
CA VAL A 206 -8.28 -9.74 0.49
C VAL A 206 -7.73 -11.11 0.09
N ARG A 207 -6.41 -11.24 -0.02
CA ARG A 207 -5.75 -12.53 -0.32
C ARG A 207 -6.10 -13.59 0.72
N ARG A 208 -6.04 -13.27 2.01
CA ARG A 208 -6.35 -14.24 3.08
C ARG A 208 -7.82 -14.64 3.09
N ALA A 209 -8.73 -13.71 2.78
CA ALA A 209 -10.15 -14.02 2.62
C ALA A 209 -10.38 -14.98 1.44
N ASP A 210 -9.67 -14.78 0.31
CA ASP A 210 -9.67 -15.71 -0.83
C ASP A 210 -9.12 -17.10 -0.44
N GLU A 211 -8.08 -17.18 0.39
CA GLU A 211 -7.50 -18.45 0.88
C GLU A 211 -8.42 -19.19 1.85
N ALA A 212 -9.16 -18.50 2.71
CA ALA A 212 -10.09 -19.13 3.65
C ALA A 212 -11.37 -19.68 2.99
N THR A 213 -11.65 -19.29 1.75
CA THR A 213 -12.86 -19.68 1.01
C THR A 213 -12.60 -20.87 0.06
N ASN A 214 -11.34 -21.26 -0.17
CA ASN A 214 -10.92 -22.39 -1.00
C ASN A 214 -10.37 -23.53 -0.16
#